data_AF-R5BPI9-F1
#
_entry.id   AF-R5BPI9-F1
#
_cell.length_a   1.000
_cell.length_b   1.000
_cell.length_c   1.000
_cell.angle_alpha   90.00
_cell.angle_beta   90.00
_cell.angle_gamma   90.00
#
_symmetry.space_group_name_H-M   'P 1'
#
loop_
_entity.id
_entity.type
_entity.pdbx_description
1 polymer ?
#
loop_
_entity_poly.entity_id
_entity_poly.type
_entity_poly.pdbx_seq_one_letter_code
_entity_poly.pdbx_strand_id
1 'polypeptide(L)'
;MKFFFFNATYNLLKKNYSAAILNYAAALEKYYEFYIEVICRFNHESKDDKWNAVRKKSGAQLELFENEYFNNEDRKPYLLTGELRNLRNRVIHHGHFPSYEEVKEYGKGVFIAIKEDLDFLNKKYKIILQEIIVEHNMQKAKKIPAGYSISTTLIDTGVSISTSQNWNNMTFEKVIDNAKLYLIIEDNAESIMAITNLIRGDISLEECKTLFLKILNQFIKK
;
A
#
# COMPACT_ATOMS: atom_id res chain seq x y z
N MET A 1 3.62 -3.61 3.00
CA MET A 1 3.08 -2.26 3.23
C MET A 1 2.38 -1.69 1.99
N LYS A 2 3.10 -1.24 0.94
CA LYS A 2 2.51 -0.57 -0.25
C LYS A 2 1.26 -1.23 -0.83
N PHE A 3 1.36 -2.55 -1.10
CA PHE A 3 0.26 -3.34 -1.65
C PHE A 3 -1.00 -3.33 -0.75
N PHE A 4 -0.82 -3.57 0.56
CA PHE A 4 -1.94 -3.54 1.51
C PHE A 4 -2.56 -2.14 1.62
N PHE A 5 -1.73 -1.09 1.62
CA PHE A 5 -2.23 0.28 1.68
C PHE A 5 -3.06 0.63 0.44
N PHE A 6 -2.57 0.27 -0.75
CA PHE A 6 -3.32 0.40 -2.00
C PHE A 6 -4.66 -0.34 -1.92
N ASN A 7 -4.62 -1.61 -1.53
CA ASN A 7 -5.80 -2.47 -1.48
C ASN A 7 -6.82 -1.96 -0.45
N ALA A 8 -6.35 -1.35 0.65
CA ALA A 8 -7.21 -0.70 1.63
C ALA A 8 -7.97 0.49 1.03
N THR A 9 -7.26 1.40 0.35
CA THR A 9 -7.88 2.56 -0.31
C THR A 9 -8.83 2.14 -1.44
N TYR A 10 -8.48 1.10 -2.18
CA TYR A 10 -9.35 0.49 -3.18
C TYR A 10 -10.65 -0.03 -2.55
N ASN A 11 -10.56 -0.78 -1.44
CA ASN A 11 -11.73 -1.29 -0.72
C ASN A 11 -12.58 -0.16 -0.11
N LEU A 12 -11.97 0.92 0.38
CA LEU A 12 -12.68 2.11 0.85
C LEU A 12 -13.59 2.66 -0.27
N LEU A 13 -13.06 2.79 -1.49
CA LEU A 13 -13.79 3.31 -2.64
C LEU A 13 -14.89 2.35 -3.14
N LYS A 14 -14.65 1.04 -3.10
CA LYS A 14 -15.66 0.02 -3.41
C LYS A 14 -16.68 -0.22 -2.28
N LYS A 15 -16.62 0.56 -1.19
CA LYS A 15 -17.50 0.47 -0.01
C LYS A 15 -17.36 -0.82 0.80
N ASN A 16 -16.23 -1.51 0.67
CA ASN A 16 -15.87 -2.68 1.46
C ASN A 16 -15.14 -2.25 2.74
N TYR A 17 -15.85 -1.59 3.65
CA TYR A 17 -15.26 -0.84 4.76
C TYR A 17 -14.47 -1.70 5.76
N SER A 18 -14.98 -2.88 6.15
CA SER A 18 -14.25 -3.77 7.06
C SER A 18 -12.96 -4.31 6.41
N ALA A 19 -13.00 -4.64 5.12
CA ALA A 19 -11.81 -5.06 4.38
C ALA A 19 -10.79 -3.92 4.25
N ALA A 20 -11.25 -2.68 4.09
CA ALA A 20 -10.38 -1.52 4.08
C ALA A 20 -9.64 -1.33 5.42
N ILE A 21 -10.36 -1.39 6.56
CA ILE A 21 -9.75 -1.33 7.89
C ILE A 21 -8.70 -2.44 8.08
N LEU A 22 -9.03 -3.68 7.73
CA LEU A 22 -8.11 -4.82 7.82
C LEU A 22 -6.83 -4.60 7.00
N ASN A 23 -6.97 -4.12 5.76
CA ASN A 23 -5.82 -3.87 4.90
C ASN A 23 -4.99 -2.66 5.36
N TYR A 24 -5.60 -1.60 5.90
CA TYR A 24 -4.84 -0.50 6.51
C TYR A 24 -4.05 -0.96 7.74
N ALA A 25 -4.66 -1.78 8.60
CA ALA A 25 -3.96 -2.36 9.75
C ALA A 25 -2.79 -3.25 9.31
N ALA A 26 -3.00 -4.12 8.32
CA ALA A 26 -1.93 -4.94 7.76
C ALA A 26 -0.82 -4.11 7.10
N ALA A 27 -1.17 -2.97 6.48
CA ALA A 27 -0.18 -2.05 5.92
C ALA A 27 0.72 -1.46 7.03
N LEU A 28 0.13 -1.08 8.15
CA LEU A 28 0.83 -0.55 9.33
C LEU A 28 1.68 -1.63 10.03
N GLU A 29 1.18 -2.85 10.20
CA GLU A 29 1.96 -3.97 10.75
C GLU A 29 3.17 -4.29 9.85
N LYS A 30 3.00 -4.24 8.53
CA LYS A 30 4.10 -4.39 7.57
C LYS A 30 5.06 -3.20 7.55
N TYR A 31 4.63 -2.04 8.00
CA TYR A 31 5.52 -0.91 8.23
C TYR A 31 6.39 -1.15 9.46
N TYR A 32 5.81 -1.63 10.56
CA TYR A 32 6.58 -1.99 11.77
C TYR A 32 7.65 -3.03 11.45
N GLU A 33 7.30 -4.11 10.74
CA GLU A 33 8.26 -5.12 10.28
C GLU A 33 9.42 -4.50 9.47
N PHE A 34 9.07 -3.57 8.58
CA PHE A 34 10.04 -2.88 7.75
C PHE A 34 10.97 -1.96 8.55
N TYR A 35 10.43 -1.21 9.51
CA TYR A 35 11.25 -0.39 10.42
C TYR A 35 12.26 -1.26 11.18
N ILE A 36 11.81 -2.38 11.76
CA ILE A 36 12.68 -3.33 12.46
C ILE A 36 13.78 -3.86 11.52
N GLU A 37 13.45 -4.14 10.25
CA GLU A 37 14.45 -4.55 9.26
C GLU A 37 15.55 -3.49 9.06
N VAL A 38 15.15 -2.22 8.94
CA VAL A 38 16.10 -1.11 8.76
C VAL A 38 17.04 -0.99 9.95
N ILE A 39 16.48 -1.00 11.17
CA ILE A 39 17.26 -0.88 12.40
C ILE A 39 18.18 -2.08 12.62
N CYS A 40 17.70 -3.31 12.39
CA CYS A 40 18.53 -4.50 12.51
C CYS A 40 19.71 -4.45 11.53
N ARG A 41 19.49 -4.03 10.28
CA ARG A 41 20.60 -3.87 9.32
C ARG A 41 21.59 -2.78 9.75
N PHE A 42 21.09 -1.67 10.29
CA PHE A 42 21.93 -0.59 10.81
C PHE A 42 22.80 -1.05 11.98
N ASN A 43 22.25 -1.88 12.87
CA ASN A 43 22.94 -2.42 14.04
C ASN A 43 23.71 -3.74 13.75
N HIS A 44 23.70 -4.23 12.52
CA HIS A 44 24.27 -5.53 12.13
C HIS A 44 23.66 -6.73 12.90
N GLU A 45 22.37 -6.67 13.17
CA GLU A 45 21.57 -7.69 13.87
C GLU A 45 20.64 -8.45 12.92
N SER A 46 20.15 -9.61 13.38
CA SER A 46 19.16 -10.41 12.65
C SER A 46 17.74 -9.91 12.94
N LYS A 47 17.02 -9.47 11.90
CA LYS A 47 15.58 -9.16 11.99
C LYS A 47 14.78 -10.37 12.46
N ASP A 48 15.12 -11.55 11.97
CA ASP A 48 14.34 -12.77 12.20
C ASP A 48 14.33 -13.16 13.68
N ASP A 49 15.41 -12.88 14.40
CA ASP A 49 15.53 -13.16 15.83
C ASP A 49 14.55 -12.31 16.64
N LYS A 50 14.35 -11.04 16.25
CA LYS A 50 13.39 -10.13 16.90
C LYS A 50 11.96 -10.36 16.44
N TRP A 51 11.72 -10.49 15.13
CA TRP A 51 10.38 -10.45 14.55
C TRP A 51 9.61 -11.76 14.70
N ASN A 52 10.28 -12.92 14.63
CA ASN A 52 9.59 -14.21 14.64
C ASN A 52 8.80 -14.47 15.93
N ALA A 53 9.31 -13.98 17.07
CA ALA A 53 8.64 -14.09 18.37
C ALA A 53 7.30 -13.33 18.43
N VAL A 54 7.21 -12.19 17.76
CA VAL A 54 6.04 -11.29 17.82
C VAL A 54 5.10 -11.42 16.62
N ARG A 55 5.52 -12.09 15.54
CA ARG A 55 4.84 -12.11 14.23
C ARG A 55 3.33 -12.42 14.23
N LYS A 56 2.83 -13.12 15.25
CA LYS A 56 1.42 -13.56 15.35
C LYS A 56 0.55 -12.65 16.23
N LYS A 57 1.11 -11.66 16.91
CA LYS A 57 0.40 -10.84 17.90
C LYS A 57 0.61 -9.37 17.57
N SER A 58 -0.41 -8.71 17.01
CA SER A 58 -0.33 -7.29 16.60
C SER A 58 0.03 -6.35 17.76
N GLY A 59 -0.39 -6.66 18.99
CA GLY A 59 0.03 -5.93 20.18
C GLY A 59 1.55 -6.03 20.42
N ALA A 60 2.10 -7.24 20.38
CA ALA A 60 3.53 -7.46 20.58
C ALA A 60 4.38 -6.92 19.43
N GLN A 61 3.85 -6.89 18.20
CA GLN A 61 4.52 -6.23 17.06
C GLN A 61 4.66 -4.73 17.28
N LEU A 62 3.59 -4.08 17.78
CA LEU A 62 3.60 -2.66 18.11
C LEU A 62 4.57 -2.39 19.27
N GLU A 63 4.51 -3.18 20.34
CA GLU A 63 5.42 -3.03 21.48
C GLU A 63 6.89 -3.18 21.08
N LEU A 64 7.22 -4.17 20.23
CA LEU A 64 8.57 -4.33 19.69
C LEU A 64 8.99 -3.11 18.87
N PHE A 65 8.10 -2.63 18.00
CA PHE A 65 8.36 -1.42 17.21
C PHE A 65 8.62 -0.21 18.09
N GLU A 66 7.77 0.05 19.08
CA GLU A 66 7.92 1.17 20.02
C GLU A 66 9.26 1.08 20.77
N ASN A 67 9.60 -0.10 21.31
CA ASN A 67 10.84 -0.33 22.05
C ASN A 67 12.08 -0.08 21.18
N GLU A 68 12.11 -0.65 19.98
CA GLU A 68 13.23 -0.46 19.06
C GLU A 68 13.33 1.00 18.60
N TYR A 69 12.20 1.68 18.43
CA TYR A 69 12.19 3.10 18.12
C TYR A 69 12.77 3.94 19.25
N PHE A 70 12.32 3.73 20.49
CA PHE A 70 12.85 4.47 21.65
C PHE A 70 14.33 4.22 21.92
N ASN A 71 14.83 3.03 21.59
CA ASN A 71 16.23 2.69 21.80
C ASN A 71 17.17 3.26 20.73
N ASN A 72 16.67 3.57 19.53
CA ASN A 72 17.49 3.98 18.40
C ASN A 72 17.25 5.45 17.97
N GLU A 73 16.18 6.08 18.45
CA GLU A 73 15.75 7.41 18.01
C GLU A 73 15.45 8.35 19.17
N ASP A 74 15.92 9.60 19.07
CA ASP A 74 15.65 10.66 20.04
C ASP A 74 14.23 11.28 19.90
N ARG A 75 13.34 10.61 19.17
CA ARG A 75 11.97 11.06 18.92
C ARG A 75 10.98 9.93 19.15
N LYS A 76 9.71 10.28 19.35
CA LYS A 76 8.64 9.29 19.42
C LYS A 76 8.15 8.94 18.02
N PRO A 77 7.80 7.67 17.73
CA PRO A 77 7.12 7.34 16.50
C PRO A 77 5.76 8.01 16.44
N TYR A 78 5.26 8.27 15.23
CA TYR A 78 3.87 8.68 15.07
C TYR A 78 2.97 7.45 15.21
N LEU A 79 2.16 7.42 16.27
CA LEU A 79 1.25 6.31 16.56
C LEU A 79 -0.20 6.69 16.32
N LEU A 80 -1.02 5.70 15.99
CA LEU A 80 -2.47 5.88 15.99
C LEU A 80 -2.97 6.24 17.39
N THR A 81 -3.88 7.20 17.48
CA THR A 81 -4.54 7.59 18.73
C THR A 81 -5.44 6.46 19.25
N GLY A 82 -5.79 6.50 20.54
CA GLY A 82 -6.57 5.45 21.20
C GLY A 82 -7.88 5.10 20.49
N GLU A 83 -8.63 6.09 20.02
CA GLU A 83 -9.88 5.88 19.27
C GLU A 83 -9.65 5.12 17.96
N LEU A 84 -8.65 5.53 17.17
CA LEU A 84 -8.32 4.88 15.91
C LEU A 84 -7.76 3.47 16.15
N ARG A 85 -6.92 3.29 17.17
CA ARG A 85 -6.41 1.98 17.58
C ARG A 85 -7.54 1.03 17.98
N ASN A 86 -8.54 1.55 18.70
CA ASN A 86 -9.70 0.79 19.14
C ASN A 86 -10.65 0.44 18.00
N LEU A 87 -10.77 1.28 16.97
CA LEU A 87 -11.65 1.03 15.82
C LEU A 87 -11.34 -0.32 15.16
N ARG A 88 -10.06 -0.62 14.90
CA ARG A 88 -9.64 -1.93 14.35
C ARG A 88 -10.10 -3.09 15.22
N ASN A 89 -9.96 -2.98 16.54
CA ASN A 89 -10.41 -4.02 17.46
C ASN A 89 -11.94 -4.17 17.47
N ARG A 90 -12.69 -3.08 17.41
CA ARG A 90 -14.16 -3.11 17.31
C ARG A 90 -14.62 -3.79 16.03
N VAL A 91 -13.99 -3.48 14.89
CA VAL A 91 -14.33 -4.08 13.58
C VAL A 91 -13.99 -5.57 13.55
N ILE A 92 -12.82 -5.96 14.04
CA ILE A 92 -12.35 -7.36 13.96
C ILE A 92 -13.01 -8.26 15.00
N HIS A 93 -13.09 -7.80 16.25
CA HIS A 93 -13.45 -8.66 17.38
C HIS A 93 -14.89 -8.47 17.83
N HIS A 94 -15.50 -7.31 17.57
CA HIS A 94 -16.85 -6.98 18.04
C HIS A 94 -17.88 -6.85 16.92
N GLY A 95 -17.50 -7.14 15.66
CA GLY A 95 -18.41 -7.09 14.53
C GLY A 95 -18.94 -5.69 14.19
N HIS A 96 -18.23 -4.63 14.60
CA HIS A 96 -18.60 -3.26 14.25
C HIS A 96 -18.56 -3.07 12.73
N PHE A 97 -19.61 -2.49 12.16
CA PHE A 97 -19.67 -2.10 10.75
C PHE A 97 -19.26 -0.63 10.64
N PRO A 98 -18.03 -0.33 10.16
CA PRO A 98 -17.54 1.03 10.17
C PRO A 98 -18.17 1.87 9.06
N SER A 99 -18.39 3.16 9.31
CA SER A 99 -18.83 4.13 8.31
C SER A 99 -17.70 4.52 7.36
N TYR A 100 -18.04 5.17 6.23
CA TYR A 100 -17.05 5.72 5.31
C TYR A 100 -16.09 6.69 6.03
N GLU A 101 -16.63 7.58 6.86
CA GLU A 101 -15.88 8.56 7.63
C GLU A 101 -14.93 7.88 8.63
N GLU A 102 -15.39 6.84 9.34
CA GLU A 102 -14.54 6.07 10.26
C GLU A 102 -13.37 5.41 9.51
N VAL A 103 -13.62 4.79 8.36
CA VAL A 103 -12.55 4.17 7.56
C VAL A 103 -11.62 5.21 6.95
N LYS A 104 -12.15 6.34 6.48
CA LYS A 104 -11.36 7.43 5.92
C LYS A 104 -10.42 8.02 6.98
N GLU A 105 -10.92 8.30 8.19
CA GLU A 105 -10.10 8.81 9.28
C GLU A 105 -9.06 7.78 9.75
N TYR A 106 -9.42 6.49 9.80
CA TYR A 106 -8.45 5.43 10.07
C TYR A 106 -7.34 5.36 9.02
N GLY A 107 -7.69 5.33 7.74
CA GLY A 107 -6.73 5.31 6.63
C GLY A 107 -5.82 6.54 6.64
N LYS A 108 -6.36 7.72 6.97
CA LYS A 108 -5.59 8.96 7.14
C LYS A 108 -4.61 8.87 8.31
N GLY A 109 -5.03 8.35 9.45
CA GLY A 109 -4.15 8.11 10.60
C GLY A 109 -2.99 7.17 10.26
N VAL A 110 -3.28 6.07 9.56
CA VAL A 110 -2.26 5.11 9.10
C VAL A 110 -1.32 5.75 8.07
N PHE A 111 -1.87 6.54 7.14
CA PHE A 111 -1.08 7.29 6.16
C PHE A 111 -0.06 8.20 6.84
N ILE A 112 -0.49 9.02 7.80
CA ILE A 112 0.38 9.96 8.50
C ILE A 112 1.44 9.19 9.30
N ALA A 113 1.04 8.14 10.04
CA ALA A 113 1.96 7.32 10.82
C ALA A 113 3.11 6.77 9.98
N ILE A 114 2.79 6.22 8.81
CA ILE A 114 3.79 5.65 7.90
C ILE A 114 4.60 6.76 7.22
N LYS A 115 3.94 7.80 6.69
CA LYS A 115 4.60 8.83 5.88
C LYS A 115 5.65 9.61 6.67
N GLU A 116 5.30 10.09 7.86
CA GLU A 116 6.19 10.92 8.68
C GLU A 116 7.46 10.15 9.06
N ASP A 117 7.32 8.86 9.39
CA ASP A 117 8.48 8.06 9.71
C ASP A 117 9.28 7.62 8.47
N LEU A 118 8.64 7.34 7.34
CA LEU A 118 9.37 7.02 6.11
C LEU A 118 10.25 8.19 5.64
N ASP A 119 9.78 9.44 5.76
CA ASP A 119 10.59 10.63 5.46
C ASP A 119 11.85 10.71 6.33
N PHE A 120 11.68 10.48 7.62
CA PHE A 120 12.78 10.39 8.57
C PHE A 120 13.77 9.27 8.22
N LEU A 121 13.27 8.04 7.98
CA LEU A 121 14.13 6.91 7.62
C LEU A 121 14.90 7.21 6.34
N ASN A 122 14.26 7.81 5.34
CA ASN A 122 14.89 8.15 4.06
C ASN A 122 16.03 9.16 4.21
N LYS A 123 15.94 10.07 5.19
CA LYS A 123 16.99 11.04 5.50
C LYS A 123 18.14 10.40 6.27
N LYS A 124 17.85 9.58 7.29
CA LYS A 124 18.86 9.01 8.21
C LYS A 124 19.52 7.74 7.67
N TYR A 125 18.75 6.83 7.08
CA TYR A 125 19.17 5.47 6.71
C TYR A 125 19.18 5.21 5.20
N LYS A 126 19.42 6.26 4.39
CA LYS A 126 19.27 6.23 2.93
C LYS A 126 19.96 5.04 2.24
N ILE A 127 21.20 4.72 2.63
CA ILE A 127 21.99 3.64 2.03
C ILE A 127 21.33 2.27 2.30
N ILE A 128 21.01 1.99 3.56
CA ILE A 128 20.34 0.76 3.98
C ILE A 128 18.99 0.59 3.26
N LEU A 129 18.23 1.68 3.11
CA LEU A 129 16.96 1.64 2.38
C LEU A 129 17.17 1.29 0.90
N GLN A 130 18.20 1.83 0.26
CA GLN A 130 18.54 1.49 -1.12
C GLN A 130 18.91 0.01 -1.25
N GLU A 131 19.70 -0.53 -0.33
CA GLU A 131 20.06 -1.94 -0.30
C GLU A 131 18.82 -2.84 -0.17
N ILE A 132 17.93 -2.57 0.78
CA ILE A 132 16.67 -3.32 0.96
C ILE A 132 15.83 -3.28 -0.33
N ILE A 133 15.71 -2.12 -0.97
CA ILE A 133 14.93 -1.97 -2.21
C ILE A 133 15.54 -2.80 -3.35
N VAL A 134 16.86 -2.74 -3.52
CA VAL A 134 17.57 -3.48 -4.57
C VAL A 134 17.42 -4.98 -4.34
N GLU A 135 17.65 -5.46 -3.13
CA GLU A 135 17.49 -6.87 -2.77
C GLU A 135 16.07 -7.37 -3.01
N HIS A 136 15.06 -6.61 -2.59
CA HIS A 136 13.65 -6.96 -2.80
C HIS A 136 13.31 -7.08 -4.29
N ASN A 137 13.82 -6.16 -5.12
CA ASN A 137 13.62 -6.22 -6.56
C ASN A 137 14.36 -7.41 -7.19
N MET A 138 15.60 -7.70 -6.76
CA MET A 138 16.35 -8.86 -7.23
C MET A 138 15.67 -10.19 -6.84
N GLN A 139 15.14 -10.30 -5.62
CA GLN A 139 14.41 -11.49 -5.18
C GLN A 139 13.14 -11.73 -6.01
N LYS A 140 12.44 -10.68 -6.43
CA LYS A 140 11.31 -10.80 -7.35
C LYS A 140 11.75 -11.22 -8.74
N ALA A 141 12.81 -10.61 -9.26
CA ALA A 141 13.34 -10.94 -10.58
C ALA A 141 13.76 -12.41 -10.69
N LYS A 142 14.35 -12.98 -9.63
CA LYS A 142 14.72 -14.41 -9.56
C LYS A 142 13.54 -15.38 -9.69
N LYS A 143 12.31 -14.95 -9.43
CA LYS A 143 11.10 -15.78 -9.52
C LYS A 143 10.48 -15.78 -10.92
N ILE A 144 11.01 -14.98 -11.84
CA ILE A 144 10.46 -14.82 -13.20
C ILE A 144 11.19 -15.80 -14.13
N PRO A 145 10.47 -16.64 -14.89
CA PRO A 145 11.08 -17.57 -15.83
C PRO A 145 11.93 -16.86 -16.89
N ALA A 146 12.95 -17.57 -17.39
CA ALA A 146 13.78 -17.07 -18.49
C ALA A 146 12.92 -16.77 -19.74
N GLY A 147 13.24 -15.67 -20.43
CA GLY A 147 12.53 -15.24 -21.65
C GLY A 147 11.39 -14.23 -21.42
N TYR A 148 11.03 -13.93 -20.17
CA TYR A 148 10.03 -12.91 -19.86
C TYR A 148 10.68 -11.59 -19.46
N SER A 149 10.24 -10.49 -20.09
CA SER A 149 10.66 -9.14 -19.71
C SER A 149 10.04 -8.70 -18.40
N ILE A 150 10.83 -8.09 -17.53
CA ILE A 150 10.38 -7.52 -16.26
C ILE A 150 10.14 -6.03 -16.47
N SER A 151 8.94 -5.57 -16.17
CA SER A 151 8.63 -4.15 -16.06
C SER A 151 8.23 -3.82 -14.62
N THR A 152 8.70 -2.68 -14.12
CA THR A 152 8.31 -2.18 -12.80
C THR A 152 7.17 -1.18 -12.98
N THR A 153 5.95 -1.57 -12.61
CA THR A 153 4.83 -0.62 -12.51
C THR A 153 4.92 0.13 -11.19
N LEU A 154 4.94 1.45 -11.25
CA LEU A 154 4.82 2.31 -10.09
C LEU A 154 3.33 2.55 -9.81
N ILE A 155 2.86 2.06 -8.66
CA ILE A 155 1.59 2.49 -8.09
C ILE A 155 1.91 3.54 -7.04
N ASP A 156 1.46 4.76 -7.25
CA ASP A 156 1.66 5.83 -6.28
C ASP A 156 0.65 5.72 -5.14
N THR A 157 1.00 4.86 -4.19
CA THR A 157 0.24 4.57 -2.98
C THR A 157 0.38 5.65 -1.90
N GLY A 158 1.19 6.69 -2.13
CA GLY A 158 1.56 7.69 -1.11
C GLY A 158 2.48 7.19 0.01
N VAL A 159 2.58 5.87 0.23
CA VAL A 159 3.43 5.24 1.25
C VAL A 159 4.60 4.46 0.63
N SER A 160 5.35 5.12 -0.26
CA SER A 160 6.40 4.49 -1.07
C SER A 160 7.75 5.19 -0.95
N ILE A 161 8.77 4.47 -0.49
CA ILE A 161 10.15 4.98 -0.33
C ILE A 161 10.74 5.45 -1.66
N SER A 162 10.39 4.78 -2.76
CA SER A 162 10.88 5.12 -4.10
C SER A 162 10.27 6.41 -4.68
N THR A 163 9.26 7.00 -4.04
CA THR A 163 8.63 8.25 -4.45
C THR A 163 8.89 9.39 -3.46
N SER A 164 9.93 9.27 -2.61
CA SER A 164 10.20 10.19 -1.50
C SER A 164 10.28 11.67 -1.88
N GLN A 165 10.62 11.99 -3.13
CA GLN A 165 10.67 13.37 -3.64
C GLN A 165 9.29 14.05 -3.69
N ASN A 166 8.19 13.30 -3.65
CA ASN A 166 6.81 13.84 -3.72
C ASN A 166 6.07 13.85 -2.37
N TRP A 167 6.69 13.40 -1.27
CA TRP A 167 6.00 13.25 0.01
C TRP A 167 5.49 14.56 0.60
N ASN A 168 6.23 15.67 0.46
CA ASN A 168 5.81 16.97 0.99
C ASN A 168 4.45 17.42 0.44
N ASN A 169 4.11 17.03 -0.79
CA ASN A 169 2.85 17.41 -1.44
C ASN A 169 1.78 16.32 -1.37
N MET A 170 2.10 15.13 -0.84
CA MET A 170 1.18 14.01 -0.79
C MET A 170 0.28 14.09 0.46
N THR A 171 -1.04 14.19 0.23
CA THR A 171 -2.08 14.11 1.26
C THR A 171 -2.86 12.81 1.10
N PHE A 172 -3.60 12.40 2.13
CA PHE A 172 -4.44 11.21 2.04
C PHE A 172 -5.53 11.36 0.98
N GLU A 173 -6.07 12.57 0.79
CA GLU A 173 -7.02 12.90 -0.26
C GLU A 173 -6.44 12.63 -1.66
N LYS A 174 -5.19 13.03 -1.91
CA LYS A 174 -4.51 12.71 -3.18
C LYS A 174 -4.30 11.22 -3.37
N VAL A 175 -4.05 10.47 -2.30
CA VAL A 175 -3.97 9.00 -2.38
C VAL A 175 -5.31 8.40 -2.78
N ILE A 176 -6.41 8.91 -2.22
CA ILE A 176 -7.77 8.51 -2.63
C ILE A 176 -8.01 8.86 -4.11
N ASP A 177 -7.64 10.07 -4.55
CA ASP A 177 -7.83 10.50 -5.94
C ASP A 177 -7.00 9.67 -6.93
N ASN A 178 -5.76 9.33 -6.58
CA ASN A 178 -4.95 8.38 -7.34
C ASN A 178 -5.63 7.01 -7.44
N ALA A 179 -6.18 6.51 -6.33
CA ALA A 179 -6.92 5.24 -6.32
C ALA A 179 -8.20 5.28 -7.17
N LYS A 180 -8.90 6.41 -7.25
CA LYS A 180 -10.05 6.59 -8.15
C LYS A 180 -9.66 6.45 -9.62
N LEU A 181 -8.48 6.96 -10.01
CA LEU A 181 -7.99 6.78 -11.38
C LEU A 181 -7.84 5.28 -11.73
N TYR A 182 -7.39 4.46 -10.79
CA TYR A 182 -7.31 3.01 -11.01
C TYR A 182 -8.68 2.36 -11.17
N LEU A 183 -9.70 2.78 -10.42
CA LEU A 183 -11.07 2.30 -10.61
C LEU A 183 -11.60 2.65 -11.99
N ILE A 184 -11.34 3.88 -12.45
CA ILE A 184 -11.72 4.30 -13.80
C ILE A 184 -11.01 3.42 -14.84
N ILE A 185 -9.70 3.18 -14.69
CA ILE A 185 -8.96 2.31 -15.61
C ILE A 185 -9.50 0.89 -15.60
N GLU A 186 -9.79 0.33 -14.42
CA GLU A 186 -10.36 -1.01 -14.27
C GLU A 186 -11.74 -1.11 -14.95
N ASP A 187 -12.63 -0.16 -14.65
CA ASP A 187 -13.98 -0.11 -15.22
C ASP A 187 -13.97 0.11 -16.74
N ASN A 188 -12.86 0.61 -17.31
CA ASN A 188 -12.67 0.86 -18.74
C ASN A 188 -11.60 -0.03 -19.39
N ALA A 189 -11.11 -1.07 -18.71
CA ALA A 189 -9.94 -1.83 -19.16
C ALA A 189 -10.18 -2.49 -20.53
N GLU A 190 -11.37 -3.04 -20.76
CA GLU A 190 -11.75 -3.65 -22.04
C GLU A 190 -11.72 -2.63 -23.18
N SER A 191 -12.27 -1.43 -22.96
CA SER A 191 -12.25 -0.33 -23.92
C SER A 191 -10.83 0.15 -24.23
N ILE A 192 -10.00 0.30 -23.18
CA ILE A 192 -8.60 0.72 -23.32
C ILE A 192 -7.79 -0.32 -24.09
N MET A 193 -7.98 -1.62 -23.81
CA MET A 193 -7.31 -2.70 -24.53
C MET A 193 -7.73 -2.73 -26.01
N ALA A 194 -9.03 -2.56 -26.30
CA ALA A 194 -9.53 -2.51 -27.67
C ALA A 194 -8.88 -1.38 -28.48
N ILE A 195 -8.83 -0.16 -27.92
CA ILE A 195 -8.18 1.00 -28.56
C ILE A 195 -6.68 0.74 -28.76
N THR A 196 -6.01 0.15 -27.77
CA THR A 196 -4.58 -0.15 -27.86
C THR A 196 -4.27 -1.16 -28.98
N ASN A 197 -5.08 -2.22 -29.09
CA ASN A 197 -4.95 -3.21 -30.14
C ASN A 197 -5.24 -2.61 -31.52
N LEU A 198 -6.21 -1.69 -31.63
CA LEU A 198 -6.47 -0.94 -32.86
C LEU A 198 -5.25 -0.09 -33.26
N ILE A 199 -4.64 0.64 -32.32
CA ILE A 199 -3.45 1.48 -32.56
C ILE A 199 -2.26 0.63 -33.00
N ARG A 200 -2.10 -0.58 -32.45
CA ARG A 200 -1.05 -1.53 -32.84
C ARG A 200 -1.30 -2.22 -34.18
N GLY A 201 -2.50 -2.09 -34.75
CA GLY A 201 -2.92 -2.79 -35.95
C GLY A 201 -3.29 -4.25 -35.71
N ASP A 202 -3.46 -4.66 -34.45
CA ASP A 202 -3.84 -6.03 -34.05
C ASP A 202 -5.32 -6.32 -34.35
N ILE A 203 -6.15 -5.28 -34.45
CA ILE A 203 -7.57 -5.37 -34.84
C ILE A 203 -7.95 -4.25 -35.82
N SER A 204 -8.98 -4.49 -36.62
CA SER A 204 -9.57 -3.49 -37.52
C SER A 204 -10.44 -2.47 -36.76
N LEU A 205 -10.69 -1.31 -37.40
CA LEU A 205 -11.58 -0.28 -36.86
C LEU A 205 -13.01 -0.83 -36.63
N GLU A 206 -13.45 -1.76 -37.46
CA GLU A 206 -14.80 -2.35 -37.39
C GLU A 206 -14.93 -3.33 -36.22
N GLU A 207 -13.88 -4.09 -35.93
CA GLU A 207 -13.79 -4.93 -34.73
C GLU A 207 -13.76 -4.07 -33.45
N CYS A 208 -13.02 -2.96 -33.47
CA CYS A 208 -12.98 -2.02 -32.35
C CYS A 208 -14.36 -1.39 -32.07
N LYS A 209 -15.09 -0.95 -33.11
CA LYS A 209 -16.47 -0.42 -32.95
C LYS A 209 -17.43 -1.47 -32.39
N THR A 210 -17.34 -2.71 -32.88
CA THR A 210 -18.16 -3.82 -32.41
C THR A 210 -17.93 -4.11 -30.93
N LEU A 211 -16.66 -4.08 -30.48
CA LEU A 211 -16.32 -4.25 -29.07
C LEU A 211 -16.87 -3.10 -28.22
N PHE A 212 -16.73 -1.85 -28.69
CA PHE A 212 -17.23 -0.67 -27.99
C PHE A 212 -18.76 -0.70 -27.84
N LEU A 213 -19.50 -1.09 -28.88
CA LEU A 213 -20.95 -1.26 -28.85
C LEU A 213 -21.38 -2.37 -27.89
N LYS A 214 -20.63 -3.49 -27.81
CA LYS A 214 -20.87 -4.53 -26.81
C LYS A 214 -20.71 -4.01 -25.39
N ILE A 215 -19.65 -3.25 -25.12
CA ILE A 215 -19.37 -2.66 -23.80
C ILE A 215 -20.47 -1.66 -23.42
N LEU A 216 -20.82 -0.72 -24.31
CA LEU A 216 -21.92 0.24 -24.12
C LEU A 216 -23.25 -0.45 -23.77
N ASN A 217 -23.58 -1.53 -24.47
CA ASN A 217 -24.80 -2.30 -24.22
C ASN A 217 -24.81 -3.03 -22.86
N GLN A 218 -23.65 -3.31 -22.25
CA GLN A 218 -23.57 -3.84 -20.89
C GLN A 218 -23.84 -2.76 -19.83
N PHE A 219 -23.48 -1.50 -20.10
CA PHE A 219 -23.76 -0.37 -19.22
C PHE A 219 -25.22 0.10 -19.28
N ILE A 220 -25.89 -0.05 -20.43
CA ILE A 220 -27.30 0.35 -20.62
C ILE A 220 -28.29 -0.66 -19.98
N LYS A 221 -27.84 -1.87 -19.67
CA LYS A 221 -28.67 -2.94 -19.09
C LYS A 221 -28.61 -3.07 -17.56
N LYS A 222 -27.92 -2.15 -16.87
CA LYS A 222 -27.89 -2.02 -15.40
C LYS A 222 -28.69 -0.81 -14.95
#